data_AF-A0A075I9B6-F1
#
_entry.id   AF-A0A075I9B6-F1
#
_cell.length_a   1.000
_cell.length_b   1.000
_cell.length_c   1.000
_cell.angle_alpha   90.00
_cell.angle_beta   90.00
_cell.angle_gamma   90.00
#
_symmetry.space_group_name_H-M   'P 1'
#
loop_
_entity.id
_entity.type
_entity.pdbx_description
1 polymer ?
#
loop_
_entity_poly.entity_id
_entity_poly.type
_entity_poly.pdbx_seq_one_letter_code
_entity_poly.pdbx_strand_id
1 'polypeptide(L)'
;MELKYLASASVIITHNNVNILCDPWLVDGEYYGSWNHYPKRNFIPEDFNFVDYIYISHIHPDHFSKKTLSKMDKNSYNHSQLL
;
A
#
# COMPACT_ATOMS: atom_id res chain seq x y z
N MET A 1 11.69 14.93 2.25
CA MET A 1 11.07 13.81 1.52
C MET A 1 11.67 12.55 2.08
N GLU A 2 10.84 11.58 2.44
CA GLU A 2 11.25 10.28 2.95
C GLU A 2 10.64 9.18 2.08
N LEU A 3 11.38 8.09 1.90
CA LEU A 3 10.95 6.91 1.16
C LEU A 3 11.07 5.68 2.06
N LYS A 4 9.98 4.95 2.24
CA LYS A 4 9.98 3.66 2.94
C LYS A 4 9.63 2.55 1.96
N TYR A 5 10.57 1.62 1.77
CA TYR A 5 10.34 0.39 1.02
C TYR A 5 9.50 -0.60 1.85
N LEU A 6 8.51 -1.23 1.22
CA LEU A 6 7.69 -2.27 1.84
C LEU A 6 7.94 -3.63 1.20
N ALA A 7 7.68 -3.76 -0.10
CA ALA A 7 7.82 -4.99 -0.88
C ALA A 7 7.60 -4.72 -2.38
N SER A 8 8.25 -5.46 -3.29
CA SER A 8 8.05 -5.30 -4.74
C SER A 8 8.11 -3.82 -5.18
N ALA A 9 7.09 -3.30 -5.87
CA ALA A 9 6.93 -1.89 -6.22
C ALA A 9 6.26 -1.05 -5.10
N SER A 10 5.85 -1.67 -4.00
CA SER A 10 5.20 -0.98 -2.88
C SER A 10 6.19 -0.17 -2.05
N VAL A 11 5.99 1.15 -2.09
CA VAL A 11 6.73 2.13 -1.30
C VAL A 11 5.77 3.15 -0.69
N ILE A 12 6.17 3.72 0.42
CA ILE A 12 5.53 4.93 0.96
C ILE A 12 6.44 6.11 0.69
N ILE A 13 5.89 7.13 0.06
CA ILE A 13 6.53 8.43 -0.12
C ILE A 13 5.89 9.39 0.89
N THR A 14 6.72 9.98 1.75
CA THR A 14 6.28 10.99 2.71
C THR A 14 6.88 12.35 2.38
N HIS A 15 6.04 13.35 2.22
CA HIS A 15 6.45 14.74 1.98
C HIS A 15 5.42 15.71 2.52
N ASN A 16 5.86 16.73 3.28
CA ASN A 16 4.99 17.77 3.86
C ASN A 16 3.75 17.20 4.57
N ASN A 17 3.96 16.20 5.42
CA ASN A 17 2.93 15.46 6.18
C ASN A 17 1.95 14.64 5.32
N VAL A 18 2.12 14.59 4.00
CA VAL A 18 1.36 13.73 3.10
C VAL A 18 2.08 12.40 2.91
N ASN A 19 1.35 11.29 3.05
CA ASN A 19 1.81 9.93 2.87
C ASN A 19 1.12 9.29 1.66
N ILE A 20 1.89 8.92 0.65
CA ILE A 20 1.39 8.26 -0.56
C ILE A 20 1.89 6.82 -0.56
N LEU A 21 0.96 5.85 -0.58
CA LEU A 21 1.27 4.44 -0.80
C LEU A 21 1.20 4.12 -2.28
N CYS A 22 2.34 3.75 -2.87
CA CYS A 22 2.41 3.38 -4.28
C CYS A 22 2.24 1.87 -4.46
N ASP A 23 1.53 1.46 -5.51
CA ASP A 23 1.43 0.08 -6.02
C ASP A 23 1.29 -1.00 -4.93
N PRO A 24 0.23 -0.96 -4.10
CA PRO A 24 0.15 -1.78 -2.90
C PRO A 24 -0.16 -3.25 -3.21
N TRP A 25 0.88 -4.09 -3.25
CA TRP A 25 0.79 -5.54 -3.15
C TRP A 25 1.38 -5.97 -1.80
N LEU A 26 0.49 -6.14 -0.82
CA LEU A 26 0.86 -6.33 0.59
C LEU A 26 0.36 -7.65 1.18
N VAL A 27 -0.10 -8.57 0.35
CA VAL A 27 -0.53 -9.92 0.75
C VAL A 27 0.06 -10.99 -0.15
N ASP A 28 0.13 -12.21 0.35
CA ASP A 28 0.56 -13.36 -0.44
C ASP A 28 -0.58 -13.91 -1.31
N GLY A 29 -0.21 -14.71 -2.31
CA GLY A 29 -1.11 -15.42 -3.20
C GLY A 29 -1.67 -14.58 -4.35
N GLU A 30 -0.96 -13.57 -4.85
CA GLU A 30 -1.33 -12.94 -6.13
C GLU A 30 -1.01 -13.83 -7.33
N TYR A 31 -1.46 -13.41 -8.52
CA TYR A 31 -1.30 -14.16 -9.78
C TYR A 31 -1.71 -15.64 -9.65
N TYR A 32 -3.01 -15.85 -9.45
CA TYR A 32 -3.62 -17.17 -9.24
C TYR A 32 -3.02 -17.97 -8.07
N GLY A 33 -2.44 -17.29 -7.07
CA GLY A 33 -1.87 -17.93 -5.87
C GLY A 33 -0.38 -18.24 -5.96
N SER A 34 0.24 -18.01 -7.12
CA SER A 34 1.66 -18.37 -7.35
C SER A 34 2.65 -17.33 -6.81
N TRP A 35 2.23 -16.08 -6.67
CA TRP A 35 3.11 -14.99 -6.26
C TRP A 35 2.98 -14.71 -4.77
N ASN A 36 4.12 -14.77 -4.09
CA ASN A 36 4.25 -14.57 -2.65
C ASN A 36 5.51 -13.76 -2.37
N HIS A 37 5.55 -13.10 -1.22
CA HIS A 37 6.67 -12.27 -0.84
C HIS A 37 7.75 -13.08 -0.14
N TYR A 38 9.01 -12.75 -0.43
CA TYR A 38 10.15 -13.23 0.32
C TYR A 38 11.15 -12.08 0.56
N PRO A 39 11.66 -11.90 1.80
CA PRO A 39 11.34 -12.66 3.01
C PRO A 39 9.91 -12.43 3.50
N LYS A 40 9.44 -13.28 4.44
CA LYS A 40 8.10 -13.13 5.02
C LYS A 40 7.99 -11.77 5.72
N ARG A 41 6.91 -11.05 5.42
CA ARG A 41 6.65 -9.71 5.96
C ARG A 41 5.93 -9.81 7.30
N ASN A 42 6.16 -8.85 8.18
CA ASN A 42 5.61 -8.78 9.54
C ASN A 42 4.55 -7.67 9.68
N PHE A 43 3.88 -7.31 8.59
CA PHE A 43 2.85 -6.28 8.54
C PHE A 43 1.65 -6.77 7.73
N ILE A 44 0.51 -6.11 7.92
CA ILE A 44 -0.75 -6.35 7.20
C ILE A 44 -1.20 -5.07 6.47
N PRO A 45 -2.05 -5.16 5.43
CA PRO A 45 -2.53 -3.97 4.71
C PRO A 45 -3.11 -2.87 5.60
N GLU A 46 -3.81 -3.26 6.66
CA GLU A 46 -4.48 -2.38 7.62
C GLU A 46 -3.50 -1.47 8.38
N ASP A 47 -2.23 -1.88 8.53
CA ASP A 47 -1.17 -1.07 9.16
C ASP A 47 -0.90 0.23 8.38
N PHE A 48 -1.36 0.31 7.14
CA PHE A 48 -1.19 1.46 6.24
C PHE A 48 -2.47 2.26 6.02
N ASN A 49 -3.51 2.07 6.83
CA ASN A 49 -4.74 2.88 6.75
C ASN A 49 -4.51 4.37 7.08
N PHE A 50 -3.31 4.76 7.54
CA PHE A 50 -2.94 6.15 7.81
C PHE A 50 -2.56 6.95 6.55
N VAL A 51 -2.39 6.28 5.39
CA VAL A 51 -1.93 6.94 4.17
C VAL A 51 -3.03 7.85 3.60
N ASP A 52 -2.63 8.99 3.06
CA ASP A 52 -3.55 10.00 2.55
C ASP A 52 -4.00 9.67 1.11
N TYR A 53 -3.10 9.05 0.33
CA TYR A 53 -3.35 8.67 -1.06
C TYR A 53 -2.77 7.30 -1.40
N ILE A 54 -3.41 6.63 -2.36
CA ILE A 54 -2.88 5.46 -3.03
C ILE A 54 -2.58 5.83 -4.49
N TYR A 55 -1.36 5.59 -4.94
CA TYR A 55 -0.95 5.72 -6.34
C TYR A 55 -0.85 4.33 -6.97
N ILE A 56 -1.41 4.16 -8.16
CA ILE A 56 -1.40 2.89 -8.91
C ILE A 56 -0.88 3.17 -10.31
N SER A 57 0.27 2.60 -10.65
CA SER A 57 0.94 2.81 -11.93
C SER A 57 0.22 2.09 -13.07
N HIS A 58 -0.20 0.84 -12.86
CA HIS A 58 -0.96 0.02 -13.81
C HIS A 58 -1.69 -1.14 -13.13
N ILE A 59 -2.45 -1.92 -13.91
CA ILE A 59 -3.46 -2.87 -13.41
C ILE A 59 -2.96 -4.29 -13.14
N HIS A 60 -1.66 -4.58 -13.24
CA HIS A 60 -1.15 -5.92 -12.97
C HIS A 60 -1.22 -6.25 -11.47
N PRO A 61 -1.47 -7.52 -11.06
CA PRO A 61 -1.73 -7.86 -9.66
C PRO A 61 -0.61 -7.55 -8.66
N ASP A 62 0.64 -7.46 -9.12
CA ASP A 62 1.81 -7.06 -8.33
C ASP A 62 1.90 -5.54 -8.07
N HIS A 63 1.01 -4.76 -8.68
CA HIS A 63 0.85 -3.31 -8.48
C HIS A 63 -0.56 -2.95 -7.99
N PHE A 64 -1.58 -3.60 -8.58
CA PHE A 64 -3.01 -3.44 -8.29
C PHE A 64 -3.57 -4.69 -7.61
N SER A 65 -3.14 -4.97 -6.38
CA SER A 65 -3.66 -6.10 -5.61
C SER A 65 -5.05 -5.79 -5.05
N LYS A 66 -6.10 -6.29 -5.71
CA LYS A 66 -7.48 -6.22 -5.19
C LYS A 66 -7.59 -6.83 -3.79
N LYS A 67 -6.82 -7.88 -3.50
CA LYS A 67 -6.79 -8.53 -2.19
C LYS A 67 -6.25 -7.60 -1.11
N THR A 68 -5.19 -6.86 -1.42
CA THR A 68 -4.64 -5.83 -0.53
C THR A 68 -5.66 -4.72 -0.32
N LEU A 69 -6.16 -4.12 -1.41
CA LEU A 69 -7.08 -2.99 -1.34
C LEU A 69 -8.40 -3.32 -0.63
N SER A 70 -8.87 -4.57 -0.72
CA SER A 70 -10.11 -5.01 -0.02
C SER A 70 -10.01 -5.00 1.50
N LYS A 71 -8.79 -5.00 2.05
CA LYS A 71 -8.50 -5.01 3.48
C LYS A 71 -8.26 -3.60 4.05
N MET A 72 -7.98 -2.62 3.20
CA MET A 72 -7.74 -1.25 3.63
C MET A 72 -9.05 -0.53 3.94
N ASP A 73 -8.99 0.42 4.86
CA ASP A 73 -10.12 1.27 5.20
C ASP A 73 -10.46 2.22 4.04
N LYS A 74 -11.74 2.33 3.72
CA LYS A 74 -12.26 3.21 2.66
C LYS A 74 -12.68 4.57 3.21
N ASN A 75 -12.79 4.68 4.53
CA ASN A 75 -13.28 5.87 5.23
C ASN A 75 -12.18 6.55 6.04
N SER A 76 -10.91 6.17 5.86
CA SER A 76 -9.75 6.77 6.52
C SER A 76 -9.45 8.16 5.95
N TYR A 77 -10.39 9.09 6.13
CA TYR A 77 -10.18 10.50 5.82
C TYR A 77 -9.78 11.23 7.10
N ASN A 78 -8.49 11.48 7.28
CA ASN A 78 -7.99 12.31 8.38
C ASN A 78 -8.23 13.79 8.08
N HIS A 79 -9.26 14.36 8.69
CA HIS A 79 -9.66 15.77 8.53
C HIS A 79 -8.67 16.78 9.16
N SER A 80 -7.59 16.32 9.78
CA SER A 80 -6.68 17.14 10.60
C SER A 80 -5.56 17.85 9.82
N GLN A 81 -5.61 17.90 8.49
CA GLN A 81 -4.55 18.52 7.65
C GLN A 81 -4.99 19.77 6.86
N LEU A 82 -6.18 20.32 7.14
CA LEU A 82 -6.66 21.57 6.52
C LEU A 82 -6.65 22.80 7.46
N LEU A 83 -5.91 22.74 8.58
CA LEU A 83 -5.68 23.88 9.48
C LEU A 83 -4.19 24.14 9.66
#